data_AF-A0A956TFQ1-F1
#
_entry.id   AF-A0A956TFQ1-F1
#
_cell.length_a   1.000
_cell.length_b   1.000
_cell.length_c   1.000
_cell.angle_alpha   90.00
_cell.angle_beta   90.00
_cell.angle_gamma   90.00
#
_symmetry.space_group_name_H-M   'P 1'
#
loop_
_entity.id
_entity.type
_entity.pdbx_description
1 polymer ?
#
loop_
_entity_poly.entity_id
_entity_poly.type
_entity_poly.pdbx_seq_one_letter_code
_entity_poly.pdbx_strand_id
1 'polypeptide(L)'
;LKNLSADERTVLELLSLYYLPAGESSLVEALKRYGKPSLAQKAHDVLERLVESELITRNGRSYRCLPEVVEIASQSAVEGKRFEKLQAALPPRSSIASALEDFPEGVRDLRLALYAGDKMEFVKRLASLVKRHPNHYNLDPPLSRMARLQTDTKWLQSMEDGLRTLVVQGVMLKGSQHLLPGATVAEWLAQQYKKEGDAIHPFYRLLHLQNLLLSDEFRKVDRALSDGAPLPSLKGWLEFEKGRYKKALSELEKALELAGREATGKVTLTGFASFLLPVVYLISDKIEEAKRYVDGMRGLDMEALQWLVTVRQRGGIEEPEWLPRF
;
A
#
# COMPACT_ATOMS: atom_id res chain seq x y z
N LEU A 1 1.61 -11.09 21.41
CA LEU A 1 2.85 -10.53 22.02
C LEU A 1 2.82 -10.37 23.55
N LYS A 2 1.66 -10.08 24.18
CA LYS A 2 1.59 -9.80 25.64
C LYS A 2 2.03 -10.98 26.52
N ASN A 3 1.82 -12.21 26.06
CA ASN A 3 2.17 -13.44 26.79
C ASN A 3 3.61 -13.92 26.56
N LEU A 4 4.40 -13.23 25.72
CA LEU A 4 5.80 -13.58 25.51
C LEU A 4 6.66 -13.09 26.66
N SER A 5 7.67 -13.89 27.02
CA SER A 5 8.75 -13.43 27.89
C SER A 5 9.48 -12.23 27.27
N ALA A 6 10.21 -11.47 28.09
CA ALA A 6 10.98 -10.33 27.60
C ALA A 6 12.04 -10.73 26.55
N ASP A 7 12.62 -11.92 26.72
CA ASP A 7 13.62 -12.48 25.81
C ASP A 7 13.01 -12.89 24.47
N GLU A 8 11.91 -13.63 24.49
CA GLU A 8 11.15 -14.00 23.28
C GLU A 8 10.68 -12.76 22.51
N ARG A 9 10.15 -11.76 23.22
CA ARG A 9 9.74 -10.50 22.61
C ARG A 9 10.92 -9.79 21.95
N THR A 10 12.07 -9.72 22.61
CA THR A 10 13.26 -9.07 22.05
C THR A 10 13.76 -9.77 20.78
N VAL A 11 13.81 -11.11 20.79
CA VAL A 11 14.23 -11.89 19.62
C VAL A 11 13.23 -11.74 18.48
N LEU A 12 11.93 -11.80 18.77
CA LEU A 12 10.88 -11.65 17.75
C LEU A 12 10.86 -10.23 17.15
N GLU A 13 11.00 -9.19 17.98
CA GLU A 13 11.13 -7.81 17.52
C GLU A 13 12.34 -7.66 16.60
N LEU A 14 13.51 -8.15 17.01
CA LEU A 14 14.72 -8.10 16.18
C LEU A 14 14.55 -8.84 14.85
N LEU A 15 13.97 -10.05 14.87
CA LEU A 15 13.70 -10.83 13.66
C LEU A 15 12.71 -10.13 12.72
N SER A 16 11.74 -9.39 13.27
CA SER A 16 10.77 -8.63 12.47
C SER A 16 11.41 -7.50 11.66
N LEU A 17 12.53 -6.96 12.17
CA LEU A 17 13.32 -5.94 11.50
C LEU A 17 14.24 -6.52 10.41
N TYR A 18 14.64 -7.80 10.51
CA TYR A 18 15.33 -8.49 9.41
C TYR A 18 14.42 -8.67 8.20
N TYR A 19 13.11 -8.94 8.41
CA TYR A 19 12.06 -9.17 7.41
C TYR A 19 12.24 -10.42 6.53
N LEU A 20 13.46 -10.64 6.07
CA LEU A 20 13.94 -11.80 5.31
C LEU A 20 14.46 -12.89 6.26
N PRO A 21 14.58 -14.14 5.78
CA PRO A 21 15.19 -15.20 6.57
C PRO A 21 16.58 -14.82 7.09
N ALA A 22 16.78 -14.96 8.39
CA ALA A 22 18.04 -14.63 9.06
C ALA A 22 18.64 -15.89 9.69
N GLY A 23 19.94 -16.09 9.52
CA GLY A 23 20.66 -17.17 10.18
C GLY A 23 20.83 -16.92 11.69
N GLU A 24 20.89 -17.99 12.47
CA GLU A 24 21.09 -17.91 13.93
C GLU A 24 22.31 -17.06 14.31
N SER A 25 23.45 -17.27 13.62
CA SER A 25 24.68 -16.53 13.90
C SER A 25 24.52 -15.02 13.69
N SER A 26 23.73 -14.59 12.70
CA SER A 26 23.44 -13.17 12.46
C SER A 26 22.60 -12.59 13.59
N LEU A 27 21.60 -13.34 14.09
CA LEU A 27 20.77 -12.93 15.21
C LEU A 27 21.58 -12.84 16.51
N VAL A 28 22.43 -13.83 16.79
CA VAL A 28 23.34 -13.84 17.95
C VAL A 28 24.23 -12.59 17.94
N GLU A 29 24.80 -12.25 16.80
CA GLU A 29 25.65 -11.07 16.65
C GLU A 29 24.85 -9.76 16.85
N ALA A 30 23.65 -9.67 16.27
CA ALA A 30 22.78 -8.52 16.48
C ALA A 30 22.34 -8.38 17.95
N LEU A 31 22.02 -9.47 18.65
CA LEU A 31 21.71 -9.44 20.09
C LEU A 31 22.89 -8.94 20.94
N LYS A 32 24.13 -9.29 20.58
CA LYS A 32 25.33 -8.75 21.24
C LYS A 32 25.44 -7.24 21.02
N ARG A 33 25.28 -6.76 19.79
CA ARG A 33 25.30 -5.31 19.46
C ARG A 33 24.20 -4.53 20.15
N TYR A 34 23.03 -5.16 20.31
CA TYR A 34 21.91 -4.61 21.06
C TYR A 34 22.20 -4.48 22.57
N GLY A 35 23.25 -5.13 23.07
CA GLY A 35 23.66 -5.13 24.48
C GLY A 35 22.98 -6.23 25.30
N LYS A 36 22.65 -7.37 24.67
CA LYS A 36 22.02 -8.54 25.32
C LYS A 36 22.85 -9.83 25.10
N PRO A 37 24.13 -9.88 25.57
CA PRO A 37 25.00 -11.04 25.35
C PRO A 37 24.50 -12.33 26.03
N SER A 38 23.84 -12.23 27.19
CA SER A 38 23.24 -13.39 27.86
C SER A 38 22.07 -13.98 27.09
N LEU A 39 21.26 -13.15 26.44
CA LEU A 39 20.21 -13.60 25.53
C LEU A 39 20.81 -14.21 24.26
N ALA A 40 21.92 -13.65 23.75
CA ALA A 40 22.64 -14.21 22.61
C ALA A 40 23.14 -15.65 22.87
N GLN A 41 23.50 -15.99 24.11
CA GLN A 41 23.87 -17.37 24.48
C GLN A 41 22.69 -18.35 24.48
N LYS A 42 21.47 -17.85 24.67
CA LYS A 42 20.23 -18.64 24.72
C LYS A 42 19.37 -18.48 23.46
N ALA A 43 19.93 -17.90 22.40
CA ALA A 43 19.18 -17.52 21.21
C ALA A 43 18.50 -18.74 20.56
N HIS A 44 19.20 -19.88 20.50
CA HIS A 44 18.68 -21.13 19.98
C HIS A 44 17.39 -21.57 20.71
N ASP A 45 17.45 -21.71 22.04
CA ASP A 45 16.29 -22.13 22.85
C ASP A 45 15.09 -21.18 22.71
N VAL A 46 15.36 -19.87 22.62
CA VAL A 46 14.31 -18.85 22.42
C VAL A 46 13.69 -18.99 21.02
N LEU A 47 14.50 -19.23 19.99
CA LEU A 47 14.01 -19.42 18.62
C LEU A 47 13.16 -20.69 18.51
N GLU A 48 13.58 -21.80 19.12
CA GLU A 48 12.79 -23.03 19.11
C GLU A 48 11.45 -22.84 19.81
N ARG A 49 11.39 -22.16 20.96
CA ARG A 49 10.10 -21.80 21.60
C ARG A 49 9.21 -20.91 20.72
N LEU A 50 9.79 -19.97 19.97
CA LEU A 50 9.05 -19.12 19.03
C LEU A 50 8.54 -19.91 17.81
N VAL A 51 9.27 -20.94 17.37
CA VAL A 51 8.82 -21.89 16.34
C VAL A 51 7.66 -22.74 16.87
N GLU A 52 7.80 -23.31 18.07
CA GLU A 52 6.75 -24.09 18.74
C GLU A 52 5.48 -23.27 18.98
N SER A 53 5.63 -21.97 19.23
CA SER A 53 4.51 -21.03 19.38
C SER A 53 3.94 -20.53 18.05
N GLU A 54 4.44 -21.03 16.92
CA GLU A 54 4.01 -20.65 15.57
C GLU A 54 4.07 -19.13 15.31
N LEU A 55 5.09 -18.45 15.84
CA LEU A 55 5.30 -17.02 15.59
C LEU A 55 6.37 -16.77 14.51
N ILE A 56 7.24 -17.75 14.32
CA ILE A 56 8.32 -17.74 13.33
C ILE A 56 8.38 -19.10 12.63
N THR A 57 8.89 -19.10 11.41
CA THR A 57 9.17 -20.32 10.64
C THR A 57 10.66 -20.57 10.56
N ARG A 58 11.05 -21.84 10.55
CA ARG A 58 12.42 -22.31 10.35
C ARG A 58 12.56 -22.94 8.97
N ASN A 59 13.54 -22.48 8.18
CA ASN A 59 13.97 -23.12 6.94
C ASN A 59 15.47 -23.41 7.03
N GLY A 60 15.81 -24.67 7.30
CA GLY A 60 17.18 -25.10 7.59
C GLY A 60 17.75 -24.40 8.82
N ARG A 61 18.76 -23.53 8.61
CA ARG A 61 19.40 -22.72 9.67
C ARG A 61 18.93 -21.26 9.69
N SER A 62 17.90 -20.94 8.91
CA SER A 62 17.34 -19.59 8.83
C SER A 62 15.96 -19.54 9.50
N TYR A 63 15.70 -18.41 10.15
CA TYR A 63 14.46 -18.12 10.84
C TYR A 63 13.82 -16.89 10.21
N ARG A 64 12.49 -16.84 10.17
CA ARG A 64 11.73 -15.69 9.67
C ARG A 64 10.44 -15.53 10.45
N CYS A 65 10.06 -14.31 10.80
CA CYS A 65 8.73 -14.04 11.32
C CYS A 65 7.65 -14.44 10.31
N LEU A 66 6.53 -14.96 10.81
CA LEU A 66 5.35 -15.08 9.98
C LEU A 66 4.89 -13.70 9.48
N PRO A 67 4.36 -13.59 8.25
CA PRO A 67 3.85 -12.34 7.70
C PRO A 67 2.89 -11.61 8.67
N GLU A 68 2.00 -12.34 9.32
CA GLU A 68 0.99 -11.82 10.24
C GLU A 68 1.59 -11.23 11.53
N VAL A 69 2.80 -11.66 11.89
CA VAL A 69 3.48 -11.27 13.12
C VAL A 69 4.45 -10.11 12.90
N VAL A 70 5.00 -10.00 11.69
CA VAL A 70 6.12 -9.10 11.40
C VAL A 70 5.79 -7.64 11.71
N GLU A 71 4.61 -7.16 11.30
CA GLU A 71 4.21 -5.77 11.50
C GLU A 71 3.84 -5.49 12.96
N ILE A 72 3.19 -6.44 13.63
CA ILE A 72 2.83 -6.34 15.05
C ILE A 72 4.09 -6.27 15.92
N ALA A 73 5.09 -7.10 15.62
CA ALA A 73 6.36 -7.09 16.34
C ALA A 73 7.17 -5.80 16.07
N SER A 74 7.22 -5.33 14.83
CA SER A 74 7.87 -4.05 14.49
C SER A 74 7.21 -2.87 15.23
N GLN A 75 5.87 -2.84 15.27
CA GLN A 75 5.13 -1.81 16.00
C GLN A 75 5.36 -1.89 17.52
N SER A 76 5.39 -3.09 18.10
CA SER A 76 5.74 -3.30 19.53
C SER A 76 7.11 -2.72 19.89
N ALA A 77 8.08 -2.80 18.97
CA ALA A 77 9.40 -2.20 19.16
C ALA A 77 9.35 -0.66 19.14
N VAL A 78 8.51 -0.06 18.28
CA VAL A 78 8.29 1.39 18.21
C VAL A 78 7.62 1.90 19.49
N GLU A 79 6.50 1.29 19.88
CA GLU A 79 5.77 1.62 21.11
C GLU A 79 6.64 1.46 22.36
N GLY A 80 7.47 0.42 22.36
CA GLY A 80 8.44 0.15 23.41
C GLY A 80 9.67 1.05 23.43
N LYS A 81 9.79 2.02 22.50
CA LYS A 81 10.97 2.89 22.30
C LYS A 81 12.28 2.11 22.14
N ARG A 82 12.22 0.91 21.57
CA ARG A 82 13.37 0.02 21.31
C ARG A 82 13.78 -0.02 19.84
N PHE A 83 12.91 0.45 18.94
CA PHE A 83 13.07 0.31 17.49
C PHE A 83 14.43 0.80 16.99
N GLU A 84 14.81 2.05 17.26
CA GLU A 84 16.08 2.63 16.81
C GLU A 84 17.29 1.80 17.26
N LYS A 85 17.29 1.36 18.52
CA LYS A 85 18.37 0.56 19.08
C LYS A 85 18.42 -0.85 18.48
N LEU A 86 17.28 -1.47 18.21
CA LEU A 86 17.19 -2.76 17.53
C LEU A 86 17.64 -2.65 16.07
N GLN A 87 17.24 -1.58 15.37
CA GLN A 87 17.65 -1.29 14.00
C GLN A 87 19.16 -1.08 13.90
N ALA A 88 19.75 -0.30 14.82
CA ALA A 88 21.20 -0.08 14.88
C ALA A 88 22.00 -1.37 15.15
N ALA A 89 21.37 -2.37 15.75
CA ALA A 89 21.99 -3.66 16.03
C ALA A 89 22.02 -4.61 14.81
N LEU A 90 21.24 -4.31 13.76
CA LEU A 90 21.26 -5.09 12.53
C LEU A 90 22.64 -5.07 11.87
N PRO A 91 23.01 -6.12 11.12
CA PRO A 91 24.25 -6.14 10.37
C PRO A 91 24.26 -5.01 9.33
N PRO A 92 25.36 -4.26 9.19
CA PRO A 92 25.46 -3.24 8.17
C PRO A 92 25.32 -3.89 6.79
N ARG A 93 24.58 -3.22 5.90
CA ARG A 93 24.55 -3.61 4.49
C ARG A 93 25.93 -3.38 3.88
N SER A 94 26.44 -4.37 3.15
CA SER A 94 27.58 -4.14 2.27
C SER A 94 27.16 -3.20 1.12
N SER A 95 28.12 -2.44 0.59
CA SER A 95 27.89 -1.56 -0.56
C SER A 95 27.38 -2.32 -1.79
N ILE A 96 27.89 -3.54 -2.01
CA ILE A 96 27.46 -4.43 -3.10
C ILE A 96 26.01 -4.88 -2.91
N ALA A 97 25.60 -5.26 -1.69
CA ALA A 97 24.22 -5.66 -1.39
C ALA A 97 23.22 -4.50 -1.49
N SER A 98 23.69 -3.24 -1.41
CA SER A 98 22.88 -2.04 -1.67
C SER A 98 22.72 -1.78 -3.18
N ALA A 99 23.75 -2.10 -3.97
CA ALA A 99 23.73 -1.95 -5.42
C ALA A 99 22.88 -3.04 -6.11
N LEU A 100 22.93 -4.27 -5.59
CA LEU A 100 22.16 -5.44 -6.06
C LEU A 100 20.91 -5.66 -5.22
N GLU A 101 20.24 -4.58 -4.81
CA GLU A 101 19.05 -4.69 -3.97
C GLU A 101 17.89 -5.36 -4.73
N ASP A 102 17.57 -6.58 -4.33
CA ASP A 102 16.36 -7.28 -4.75
C ASP A 102 15.11 -6.66 -4.09
N PHE A 103 13.94 -6.97 -4.65
CA PHE A 103 12.67 -6.40 -4.21
C PHE A 103 12.40 -6.62 -2.71
N PRO A 104 12.57 -7.83 -2.13
CA PRO A 104 12.29 -8.07 -0.72
C PRO A 104 13.15 -7.24 0.24
N GLU A 105 14.41 -7.01 -0.09
CA GLU A 105 15.32 -6.16 0.68
C GLU A 105 14.95 -4.69 0.57
N GLY A 106 14.53 -4.24 -0.62
CA GLY A 106 14.01 -2.90 -0.81
C GLY A 106 12.73 -2.66 0.00
N VAL A 107 11.87 -3.68 0.12
CA VAL A 107 10.71 -3.65 1.02
C VAL A 107 11.14 -3.56 2.48
N ARG A 108 12.13 -4.34 2.91
CA ARG A 108 12.66 -4.25 4.28
C ARG A 108 13.13 -2.83 4.59
N ASP A 109 13.94 -2.24 3.72
CA ASP A 109 14.50 -0.91 3.96
C ASP A 109 13.41 0.18 3.94
N LEU A 110 12.41 0.06 3.06
CA LEU A 110 11.22 0.90 3.08
C LEU A 110 10.47 0.79 4.43
N ARG A 111 10.26 -0.44 4.93
CA ARG A 111 9.62 -0.70 6.23
C ARG A 111 10.42 -0.07 7.37
N LEU A 112 11.74 -0.24 7.38
CA LEU A 112 12.60 0.32 8.41
C LEU A 112 12.51 1.85 8.45
N ALA A 113 12.54 2.52 7.28
CA ALA A 113 12.37 3.96 7.20
C ALA A 113 10.98 4.42 7.66
N LEU A 114 9.93 3.66 7.34
CA LEU A 114 8.57 3.94 7.79
C LEU A 114 8.46 3.91 9.32
N TYR A 115 8.91 2.82 9.96
CA TYR A 115 8.82 2.65 11.41
C TYR A 115 9.80 3.54 12.19
N ALA A 116 10.90 3.97 11.58
CA ALA A 116 11.77 5.00 12.13
C ALA A 116 11.13 6.40 12.11
N GLY A 117 10.05 6.61 11.35
CA GLY A 117 9.47 7.94 11.15
C GLY A 117 10.32 8.84 10.23
N ASP A 118 11.29 8.29 9.49
CA ASP A 118 12.15 9.05 8.58
C ASP A 118 11.44 9.24 7.23
N LYS A 119 10.68 10.33 7.12
CA LYS A 119 9.93 10.70 5.91
C LYS A 119 10.82 10.78 4.66
N MET A 120 12.01 11.35 4.79
CA MET A 120 12.89 11.59 3.63
C MET A 120 13.47 10.29 3.11
N GLU A 121 13.97 9.44 4.00
CA GLU A 121 14.48 8.13 3.62
C GLU A 121 13.33 7.23 3.13
N PHE A 122 12.14 7.29 3.73
CA PHE A 122 10.97 6.55 3.27
C PHE A 122 10.60 6.90 1.82
N VAL A 123 10.48 8.20 1.49
CA VAL A 123 10.16 8.65 0.12
C VAL A 123 11.24 8.20 -0.87
N LYS A 124 12.52 8.34 -0.50
CA LYS A 124 13.64 7.90 -1.33
C LYS A 124 13.62 6.39 -1.58
N ARG A 125 13.34 5.58 -0.56
CA ARG A 125 13.24 4.11 -0.67
C ARG A 125 12.04 3.71 -1.52
N LEU A 126 10.89 4.36 -1.34
CA LEU A 126 9.70 4.12 -2.14
C LEU A 126 9.96 4.42 -3.62
N ALA A 127 10.54 5.58 -3.92
CA ALA A 127 10.90 5.97 -5.28
C ALA A 127 11.90 5.00 -5.93
N SER A 128 12.92 4.56 -5.17
CA SER A 128 13.88 3.55 -5.63
C SER A 128 13.21 2.23 -5.96
N LEU A 129 12.32 1.75 -5.07
CA LEU A 129 11.62 0.48 -5.23
C LEU A 129 10.72 0.48 -6.46
N VAL A 130 9.91 1.54 -6.64
CA VAL A 130 9.03 1.70 -7.81
C VAL A 130 9.85 1.77 -9.11
N LYS A 131 11.00 2.43 -9.09
CA LYS A 131 11.86 2.59 -10.28
C LYS A 131 12.58 1.30 -10.65
N ARG A 132 13.14 0.57 -9.68
CA ARG A 132 13.96 -0.63 -9.93
C ARG A 132 13.11 -1.88 -10.15
N HIS A 133 11.97 -1.98 -9.47
CA HIS A 133 11.14 -3.18 -9.42
C HIS A 133 9.66 -2.89 -9.73
N PRO A 134 9.34 -2.24 -10.88
CA PRO A 134 7.99 -1.78 -11.16
C PRO A 134 6.95 -2.90 -11.22
N ASN A 135 7.30 -4.06 -11.82
CA ASN A 135 6.40 -5.19 -11.95
C ASN A 135 6.08 -5.82 -10.57
N HIS A 136 7.10 -6.10 -9.77
CA HIS A 136 6.93 -6.60 -8.40
C HIS A 136 6.13 -5.62 -7.53
N TYR A 137 6.44 -4.32 -7.61
CA TYR A 137 5.70 -3.30 -6.85
C TYR A 137 4.22 -3.25 -7.22
N ASN A 138 3.89 -3.43 -8.50
CA ASN A 138 2.50 -3.42 -8.92
C ASN A 138 1.75 -4.70 -8.51
N LEU A 139 2.42 -5.85 -8.49
CA LEU A 139 1.85 -7.13 -8.07
C LEU A 139 1.73 -7.28 -6.54
N ASP A 140 2.73 -6.83 -5.78
CA ASP A 140 2.78 -6.88 -4.32
C ASP A 140 3.09 -5.48 -3.75
N PRO A 141 2.13 -4.55 -3.75
CA PRO A 141 2.32 -3.19 -3.25
C PRO A 141 2.63 -3.22 -1.74
N PRO A 142 3.86 -2.87 -1.31
CA PRO A 142 4.30 -3.14 0.06
C PRO A 142 3.47 -2.41 1.11
N LEU A 143 3.02 -1.19 0.82
CA LEU A 143 2.22 -0.39 1.75
C LEU A 143 0.86 -1.05 2.02
N SER A 144 0.21 -1.59 0.98
CA SER A 144 -1.05 -2.33 1.13
C SER A 144 -0.86 -3.57 1.98
N ARG A 145 0.23 -4.33 1.77
CA ARG A 145 0.56 -5.48 2.62
C ARG A 145 0.77 -5.07 4.07
N MET A 146 1.60 -4.06 4.32
CA MET A 146 1.86 -3.57 5.68
C MET A 146 0.57 -3.15 6.37
N ALA A 147 -0.28 -2.36 5.69
CA ALA A 147 -1.52 -1.87 6.27
C ALA A 147 -2.58 -2.96 6.49
N ARG A 148 -2.63 -4.00 5.65
CA ARG A 148 -3.56 -5.14 5.82
C ARG A 148 -3.28 -5.91 7.12
N LEU A 149 -2.03 -5.94 7.56
CA LEU A 149 -1.59 -6.67 8.74
C LEU A 149 -1.75 -5.86 10.03
N GLN A 150 -2.17 -4.60 9.92
CA GLN A 150 -2.46 -3.73 11.07
C GLN A 150 -3.89 -3.97 11.50
N THR A 151 -4.11 -4.10 12.81
CA THR A 151 -5.42 -4.49 13.37
C THR A 151 -6.18 -3.32 13.99
N ASP A 152 -5.54 -2.16 14.14
CA ASP A 152 -6.19 -0.95 14.65
C ASP A 152 -5.66 0.33 13.97
N THR A 153 -6.43 1.40 14.10
CA THR A 153 -6.12 2.70 13.50
C THR A 153 -5.06 3.50 14.25
N LYS A 154 -4.62 3.05 15.44
CA LYS A 154 -3.64 3.78 16.27
C LYS A 154 -2.28 3.80 15.60
N TRP A 155 -1.94 2.74 14.87
CA TRP A 155 -0.73 2.71 14.05
C TRP A 155 -0.62 3.93 13.14
N LEU A 156 -1.67 4.23 12.35
CA LEU A 156 -1.70 5.41 11.48
C LEU A 156 -1.67 6.71 12.30
N GLN A 157 -2.41 6.78 13.40
CA GLN A 157 -2.45 7.96 14.27
C GLN A 157 -1.09 8.29 14.88
N SER A 158 -0.23 7.30 15.11
CA SER A 158 1.11 7.49 15.67
C SER A 158 2.13 8.08 14.68
N MET A 159 1.84 8.06 13.38
CA MET A 159 2.74 8.57 12.35
C MET A 159 2.71 10.10 12.24
N GLU A 160 3.81 10.69 11.76
CA GLU A 160 3.82 12.09 11.28
C GLU A 160 2.85 12.27 10.11
N ASP A 161 2.19 13.43 10.03
CA ASP A 161 1.08 13.66 9.08
C ASP A 161 1.49 13.46 7.61
N GLY A 162 2.70 13.88 7.22
CA GLY A 162 3.23 13.66 5.88
C GLY A 162 3.41 12.18 5.54
N LEU A 163 4.04 11.41 6.43
CA LEU A 163 4.16 9.95 6.31
C LEU A 163 2.78 9.27 6.26
N ARG A 164 1.88 9.66 7.17
CA ARG A 164 0.51 9.14 7.21
C ARG A 164 -0.21 9.35 5.88
N THR A 165 -0.09 10.57 5.31
CA THR A 165 -0.67 10.91 4.01
C THR A 165 -0.17 9.97 2.91
N LEU A 166 1.14 9.72 2.86
CA LEU A 166 1.76 8.85 1.86
C LEU A 166 1.31 7.39 2.01
N VAL A 167 1.22 6.88 3.24
CA VAL A 167 0.73 5.52 3.51
C VAL A 167 -0.73 5.39 3.11
N VAL A 168 -1.59 6.31 3.56
CA VAL A 168 -3.02 6.31 3.22
C VAL A 168 -3.22 6.37 1.71
N GLN A 169 -2.49 7.25 1.02
CA GLN A 169 -2.52 7.36 -0.43
C GLN A 169 -2.10 6.04 -1.10
N GLY A 170 -0.94 5.50 -0.70
CA GLY A 170 -0.39 4.28 -1.28
C GLY A 170 -1.34 3.10 -1.11
N VAL A 171 -1.88 2.91 0.10
CA VAL A 171 -2.80 1.82 0.42
C VAL A 171 -4.12 1.97 -0.30
N MET A 172 -4.72 3.16 -0.33
CA MET A 172 -6.02 3.33 -0.98
C MET A 172 -5.93 3.26 -2.51
N LEU A 173 -4.92 3.90 -3.10
CA LEU A 173 -4.78 3.90 -4.56
C LEU A 173 -4.32 2.54 -5.08
N LYS A 174 -3.35 1.88 -4.43
CA LYS A 174 -2.93 0.54 -4.86
C LYS A 174 -3.86 -0.56 -4.36
N GLY A 175 -4.37 -0.46 -3.14
CA GLY A 175 -5.33 -1.41 -2.61
C GLY A 175 -6.62 -1.46 -3.42
N SER A 176 -7.13 -0.31 -3.90
CA SER A 176 -8.32 -0.29 -4.77
C SER A 176 -8.10 -0.99 -6.11
N GLN A 177 -6.90 -0.91 -6.71
CA GLN A 177 -6.55 -1.69 -7.92
C GLN A 177 -6.65 -3.20 -7.70
N HIS A 178 -6.39 -3.64 -6.48
CA HIS A 178 -6.45 -5.05 -6.08
C HIS A 178 -7.77 -5.43 -5.40
N LEU A 179 -8.77 -4.53 -5.38
CA LEU A 179 -10.05 -4.71 -4.66
C LEU A 179 -9.87 -5.07 -3.18
N LEU A 180 -8.77 -4.59 -2.57
CA LEU A 180 -8.41 -4.79 -1.18
C LEU A 180 -8.11 -3.42 -0.55
N PRO A 181 -9.12 -2.55 -0.36
CA PRO A 181 -8.91 -1.34 0.41
C PRO A 181 -8.51 -1.76 1.83
N GLY A 182 -7.27 -1.46 2.25
CA GLY A 182 -6.75 -1.91 3.54
C GLY A 182 -7.72 -1.50 4.66
N ALA A 183 -8.37 -2.47 5.30
CA ALA A 183 -9.51 -2.24 6.19
C ALA A 183 -9.22 -1.19 7.27
N THR A 184 -8.02 -1.24 7.83
CA THR A 184 -7.52 -0.30 8.84
C THR A 184 -7.41 1.14 8.31
N VAL A 185 -7.00 1.34 7.06
CA VAL A 185 -6.94 2.66 6.43
C VAL A 185 -8.34 3.17 6.11
N ALA A 186 -9.23 2.30 5.61
CA ALA A 186 -10.62 2.64 5.35
C ALA A 186 -11.37 3.04 6.63
N GLU A 187 -11.16 2.29 7.72
CA GLU A 187 -11.71 2.59 9.04
C GLU A 187 -11.17 3.92 9.57
N TRP A 188 -9.86 4.15 9.48
CA TRP A 188 -9.25 5.41 9.89
C TRP A 188 -9.83 6.61 9.12
N LEU A 189 -9.99 6.49 7.80
CA LEU A 189 -10.61 7.51 6.96
C LEU A 189 -12.06 7.80 7.38
N ALA A 190 -12.84 6.76 7.66
CA ALA A 190 -14.21 6.91 8.15
C ALA A 190 -14.27 7.61 9.52
N GLN A 191 -13.35 7.28 10.43
CA GLN A 191 -13.22 7.95 11.73
C GLN A 191 -12.88 9.44 11.58
N GLN A 192 -11.93 9.79 10.69
CA GLN A 192 -11.60 11.20 10.42
C GLN A 192 -12.78 11.94 9.78
N TYR A 193 -13.44 11.35 8.79
CA TYR A 193 -14.59 11.97 8.13
C TYR A 193 -15.75 12.20 9.11
N LYS A 194 -16.01 11.24 10.00
CA LYS A 194 -17.03 11.41 11.06
C LYS A 194 -16.70 12.56 12.02
N LYS A 195 -15.42 12.78 12.31
CA LYS A 195 -14.96 13.80 13.24
C LYS A 195 -14.97 15.20 12.63
N GLU A 196 -14.53 15.33 11.38
CA GLU A 196 -14.26 16.62 10.75
C GLU A 196 -15.28 16.98 9.65
N GLY A 197 -16.09 16.03 9.20
CA GLY A 197 -17.04 16.23 8.10
C GLY A 197 -16.34 16.73 6.85
N ASP A 198 -16.86 17.81 6.26
CA ASP A 198 -16.28 18.44 5.07
C ASP A 198 -15.04 19.31 5.37
N ALA A 199 -14.70 19.55 6.64
CA ALA A 199 -13.47 20.24 7.02
C ALA A 199 -12.23 19.33 6.97
N ILE A 200 -12.41 18.02 6.78
CA ILE A 200 -11.30 17.08 6.59
C ILE A 200 -10.46 17.48 5.37
N HIS A 201 -9.18 17.14 5.38
CA HIS A 201 -8.30 17.32 4.23
C HIS A 201 -8.97 16.80 2.92
N PRO A 202 -9.06 17.61 1.84
CA PRO A 202 -9.84 17.27 0.64
C PRO A 202 -9.47 15.93 0.01
N PHE A 203 -8.18 15.58 0.06
CA PHE A 203 -7.70 14.29 -0.45
C PHE A 203 -8.22 13.09 0.37
N TYR A 204 -8.31 13.21 1.69
CA TYR A 204 -8.88 12.15 2.54
C TYR A 204 -10.39 12.02 2.33
N ARG A 205 -11.09 13.14 2.13
CA ARG A 205 -12.51 13.12 1.71
C ARG A 205 -12.67 12.34 0.41
N LEU A 206 -11.86 12.63 -0.60
CA LEU A 206 -11.89 11.92 -1.88
C LEU A 206 -11.69 10.40 -1.67
N LEU A 207 -10.63 9.99 -0.96
CA LEU A 207 -10.34 8.56 -0.74
C LEU A 207 -11.43 7.86 0.09
N HIS A 208 -11.99 8.51 1.10
CA HIS A 208 -13.09 7.96 1.90
C HIS A 208 -14.34 7.72 1.03
N LEU A 209 -14.73 8.71 0.23
CA LEU A 209 -15.90 8.59 -0.62
C LEU A 209 -15.69 7.58 -1.76
N GLN A 210 -14.47 7.47 -2.31
CA GLN A 210 -14.12 6.38 -3.24
C GLN A 210 -14.27 5.01 -2.58
N ASN A 211 -13.82 4.86 -1.33
CA ASN A 211 -14.00 3.62 -0.59
C ASN A 211 -15.48 3.26 -0.42
N LEU A 212 -16.33 4.24 -0.10
CA LEU A 212 -17.78 4.02 -0.02
C LEU A 212 -18.38 3.58 -1.36
N LEU A 213 -17.94 4.15 -2.49
CA LEU A 213 -18.38 3.70 -3.82
C LEU A 213 -17.98 2.23 -4.08
N LEU A 214 -16.75 1.85 -3.73
CA LEU A 214 -16.26 0.46 -3.84
C LEU A 214 -17.01 -0.51 -2.91
N SER A 215 -17.59 -0.01 -1.82
CA SER A 215 -18.41 -0.78 -0.88
C SER A 215 -19.91 -0.75 -1.17
N ASP A 216 -20.35 -0.30 -2.37
CA ASP A 216 -21.77 -0.19 -2.75
C ASP A 216 -22.58 0.78 -1.84
N GLU A 217 -21.91 1.72 -1.20
CA GLU A 217 -22.52 2.69 -0.28
C GLU A 217 -22.94 3.98 -1.01
N PHE A 218 -23.49 3.85 -2.23
CA PHE A 218 -23.79 4.95 -3.14
C PHE A 218 -24.66 6.05 -2.52
N ARG A 219 -25.63 5.69 -1.67
CA ARG A 219 -26.51 6.65 -0.99
C ARG A 219 -25.79 7.53 0.03
N LYS A 220 -24.70 7.03 0.64
CA LYS A 220 -23.88 7.83 1.56
C LYS A 220 -23.06 8.84 0.77
N VAL A 221 -22.54 8.42 -0.39
CA VAL A 221 -21.75 9.29 -1.28
C VAL A 221 -22.62 10.39 -1.90
N ASP A 222 -23.80 10.05 -2.41
CA ASP A 222 -24.73 11.02 -3.02
C ASP A 222 -25.13 12.13 -2.03
N ARG A 223 -25.38 11.78 -0.75
CA ARG A 223 -25.62 12.75 0.33
C ARG A 223 -24.38 13.61 0.61
N ALA A 224 -23.22 12.99 0.82
CA ALA A 224 -21.98 13.71 1.10
C ALA A 224 -21.58 14.69 -0.03
N LEU A 225 -21.91 14.37 -1.28
CA LEU A 225 -21.66 15.24 -2.43
C LEU A 225 -22.71 16.34 -2.64
N SER A 226 -23.89 16.19 -2.05
CA SER A 226 -24.95 17.20 -2.08
C SER A 226 -24.71 18.28 -1.03
N ASP A 227 -24.22 17.88 0.14
CA ASP A 227 -24.02 18.77 1.29
C ASP A 227 -22.65 19.46 1.30
N GLY A 228 -21.66 18.91 0.58
CA GLY A 228 -20.27 19.35 0.62
C GLY A 228 -19.68 19.84 -0.71
N ALA A 229 -18.36 20.05 -0.72
CA ALA A 229 -17.64 20.51 -1.91
C ALA A 229 -17.79 19.53 -3.09
N PRO A 230 -17.98 20.03 -4.33
CA PRO A 230 -18.19 19.19 -5.49
C PRO A 230 -16.93 18.38 -5.82
N LEU A 231 -17.10 17.08 -6.07
CA LEU A 231 -16.07 16.19 -6.60
C LEU A 231 -16.58 15.59 -7.92
N PRO A 232 -16.32 16.24 -9.07
CA PRO A 232 -16.87 15.80 -10.36
C PRO A 232 -16.50 14.36 -10.72
N SER A 233 -15.32 13.88 -10.30
CA SER A 233 -14.91 12.47 -10.52
C SER A 233 -15.86 11.48 -9.86
N LEU A 234 -16.33 11.76 -8.64
CA LEU A 234 -17.26 10.90 -7.91
C LEU A 234 -18.70 11.06 -8.39
N LYS A 235 -19.10 12.27 -8.78
CA LYS A 235 -20.39 12.49 -9.45
C LYS A 235 -20.47 11.73 -10.76
N GLY A 236 -19.39 11.75 -11.54
CA GLY A 236 -19.24 10.98 -12.76
C GLY A 236 -19.41 9.48 -12.53
N TRP A 237 -18.79 8.93 -11.48
CA TRP A 237 -18.98 7.54 -11.08
C TRP A 237 -20.45 7.26 -10.69
N LEU A 238 -21.08 8.07 -9.84
CA LEU A 238 -22.49 7.87 -9.47
C LEU A 238 -23.44 7.88 -10.68
N GLU A 239 -23.22 8.77 -11.65
CA GLU A 239 -24.05 8.79 -12.86
C GLU A 239 -23.75 7.60 -13.78
N PHE A 240 -22.51 7.08 -13.79
CA PHE A 240 -22.15 5.85 -14.50
C PHE A 240 -22.93 4.64 -13.96
N GLU A 241 -22.96 4.46 -12.63
CA GLU A 241 -23.70 3.38 -11.96
C GLU A 241 -25.21 3.46 -12.22
N LYS A 242 -25.75 4.67 -12.37
CA LYS A 242 -27.16 4.92 -12.73
C LYS A 242 -27.44 4.68 -14.23
N GLY A 243 -26.47 4.25 -15.03
CA GLY A 243 -26.58 4.07 -16.48
C GLY A 243 -26.66 5.37 -17.29
N ARG A 244 -26.37 6.52 -16.67
CA ARG A 244 -26.51 7.85 -17.29
C ARG A 244 -25.20 8.31 -17.90
N TYR A 245 -24.68 7.53 -18.85
CA TYR A 245 -23.32 7.66 -19.38
C TYR A 245 -22.98 9.05 -19.95
N LYS A 246 -23.93 9.74 -20.58
CA LYS A 246 -23.70 11.12 -21.06
C LYS A 246 -23.39 12.11 -19.92
N LYS A 247 -24.09 11.97 -18.78
CA LYS A 247 -23.84 12.79 -17.59
C LYS A 247 -22.55 12.37 -16.91
N ALA A 248 -22.32 11.05 -16.81
CA ALA A 248 -21.07 10.50 -16.29
C ALA A 248 -19.86 11.08 -17.03
N LEU A 249 -19.90 11.07 -18.37
CA LEU A 249 -18.85 11.60 -19.22
C LEU A 249 -18.60 13.08 -18.94
N SER A 250 -19.66 13.90 -18.92
CA SER A 250 -19.54 15.34 -18.66
C SER A 250 -18.89 15.62 -17.30
N GLU A 251 -19.27 14.90 -16.25
CA GLU A 251 -18.67 15.09 -14.92
C GLU A 251 -17.22 14.59 -14.83
N LEU A 252 -16.87 13.50 -15.53
CA LEU A 252 -15.49 13.01 -15.59
C LEU A 252 -14.57 13.91 -16.45
N GLU A 253 -15.07 14.48 -17.54
CA GLU A 253 -14.35 15.48 -18.35
C GLU A 253 -14.09 16.75 -17.51
N LYS A 254 -15.08 17.25 -16.76
CA LYS A 254 -14.87 18.34 -15.78
C LYS A 254 -13.81 17.98 -14.73
N ALA A 255 -13.84 16.74 -14.22
CA ALA A 255 -12.83 16.28 -13.27
C ALA A 255 -11.43 16.30 -13.89
N LEU A 256 -11.32 15.97 -15.17
CA LEU A 256 -10.07 15.97 -15.90
C LEU A 256 -9.55 17.39 -16.13
N GLU A 257 -10.43 18.34 -16.46
CA GLU A 257 -10.07 19.76 -16.59
C GLU A 257 -9.55 20.36 -15.28
N LEU A 258 -10.12 19.93 -14.15
CA LEU A 258 -9.68 20.32 -12.81
C LEU A 258 -8.41 19.59 -12.35
N ALA A 259 -8.06 18.47 -12.99
CA ALA A 259 -6.84 17.75 -12.67
C ALA A 259 -5.62 18.56 -13.16
N GLY A 260 -4.67 18.79 -12.26
CA GLY A 260 -3.42 19.45 -12.61
C GLY A 260 -2.61 18.63 -13.62
N ARG A 261 -1.80 19.32 -14.42
CA ARG A 261 -0.81 18.64 -15.29
C ARG A 261 0.23 17.93 -14.43
N GLU A 262 0.49 16.68 -14.74
CA GLU A 262 1.65 15.95 -14.24
C GLU A 262 2.96 16.62 -14.68
N ALA A 263 4.07 16.25 -14.05
CA ALA A 263 5.41 16.70 -14.45
C ALA A 263 5.76 16.32 -15.91
N THR A 264 5.05 15.36 -16.49
CA THR A 264 5.16 14.93 -17.90
C THR A 264 4.37 15.81 -18.87
N GLY A 265 3.58 16.77 -18.35
CA GLY A 265 2.65 17.57 -19.11
C GLY A 265 1.30 16.90 -19.40
N LYS A 266 1.14 15.61 -19.04
CA LYS A 266 -0.11 14.86 -19.20
C LYS A 266 -1.10 15.15 -18.09
N VAL A 267 -2.39 14.99 -18.35
CA VAL A 267 -3.46 15.14 -17.36
C VAL A 267 -4.16 13.80 -17.21
N THR A 268 -4.17 13.26 -16.00
CA THR A 268 -4.82 12.00 -15.67
C THR A 268 -5.69 12.17 -14.42
N LEU A 269 -6.72 11.34 -14.30
CA LEU A 269 -7.48 11.22 -13.07
C LEU A 269 -6.73 10.28 -12.13
N THR A 270 -7.02 10.36 -10.83
CA THR A 270 -6.41 9.48 -9.83
C THR A 270 -7.42 8.44 -9.34
N GLY A 271 -6.90 7.28 -8.93
CA GLY A 271 -7.72 6.16 -8.45
C GLY A 271 -8.66 5.62 -9.51
N PHE A 272 -9.79 5.06 -9.10
CA PHE A 272 -10.73 4.34 -9.98
C PHE A 272 -11.37 5.23 -11.07
N ALA A 273 -11.40 6.55 -10.89
CA ALA A 273 -11.89 7.47 -11.92
C ALA A 273 -11.03 7.45 -13.20
N SER A 274 -9.73 7.12 -13.08
CA SER A 274 -8.84 6.94 -14.24
C SER A 274 -9.20 5.70 -15.06
N PHE A 275 -9.76 4.68 -14.42
CA PHE A 275 -10.26 3.48 -15.09
C PHE A 275 -11.65 3.73 -15.71
N LEU A 276 -12.54 4.43 -15.01
CA LEU A 276 -13.90 4.70 -15.48
C LEU A 276 -13.94 5.54 -16.76
N LEU A 277 -13.15 6.62 -16.83
CA LEU A 277 -13.20 7.55 -17.96
C LEU A 277 -13.03 6.88 -19.34
N PRO A 278 -12.01 6.06 -19.61
CA PRO A 278 -11.88 5.36 -20.89
C PRO A 278 -13.06 4.41 -21.15
N VAL A 279 -13.64 3.76 -20.13
CA VAL A 279 -14.85 2.94 -20.29
C VAL A 279 -16.03 3.80 -20.75
N VAL A 280 -16.24 4.97 -20.14
CA VAL A 280 -17.33 5.89 -20.53
C VAL A 280 -17.10 6.44 -21.94
N TYR A 281 -15.86 6.73 -22.33
CA TYR A 281 -15.52 7.11 -23.70
C TYR A 281 -15.90 6.02 -24.69
N LEU A 282 -15.52 4.77 -24.42
CA LEU A 282 -15.88 3.65 -25.29
C LEU A 282 -17.40 3.50 -25.40
N ILE A 283 -18.15 3.52 -24.29
CA ILE A 283 -19.62 3.45 -24.31
C ILE A 283 -20.24 4.58 -25.14
N SER A 284 -19.60 5.75 -25.15
CA SER A 284 -20.04 6.94 -25.89
C SER A 284 -19.50 7.02 -27.32
N ASP A 285 -18.91 5.93 -27.83
CA ASP A 285 -18.29 5.83 -29.17
C ASP A 285 -17.15 6.84 -29.43
N LYS A 286 -16.49 7.30 -28.37
CA LYS A 286 -15.32 8.19 -28.40
C LYS A 286 -14.01 7.38 -28.31
N ILE A 287 -13.79 6.50 -29.30
CA ILE A 287 -12.71 5.50 -29.25
C ILE A 287 -11.32 6.16 -29.27
N GLU A 288 -11.12 7.20 -30.08
CA GLU A 288 -9.84 7.89 -30.18
C GLU A 288 -9.49 8.70 -28.92
N GLU A 289 -10.49 9.24 -28.22
CA GLU A 289 -10.33 9.84 -26.90
C GLU A 289 -9.94 8.79 -25.86
N ALA A 290 -10.61 7.63 -25.86
CA ALA A 290 -10.27 6.52 -24.97
C ALA A 290 -8.82 6.09 -25.16
N LYS A 291 -8.40 5.90 -26.42
CA LYS A 291 -7.03 5.52 -26.76
C LYS A 291 -6.01 6.58 -26.32
N ARG A 292 -6.22 7.85 -26.68
CA ARG A 292 -5.33 8.95 -26.27
C ARG A 292 -5.19 9.04 -24.76
N TYR A 293 -6.29 8.83 -24.03
CA TYR A 293 -6.27 8.84 -22.58
C TYR A 293 -5.46 7.68 -22.01
N VAL A 294 -5.72 6.46 -22.49
CA VAL A 294 -5.01 5.25 -22.06
C VAL A 294 -3.53 5.33 -22.42
N ASP A 295 -3.14 5.72 -23.63
CA ASP A 295 -1.74 5.97 -24.02
C ASP A 295 -1.05 7.05 -23.14
N GLY A 296 -1.87 7.86 -22.48
CA GLY A 296 -1.46 8.82 -21.46
C GLY A 296 -0.97 8.19 -20.16
N MET A 297 -1.57 7.09 -19.74
CA MET A 297 -1.47 6.47 -18.40
C MET A 297 -0.24 5.55 -18.23
N ARG A 298 0.07 5.15 -16.98
CA ARG A 298 1.16 4.22 -16.61
C ARG A 298 0.69 3.25 -15.51
N GLY A 299 0.93 1.94 -15.61
CA GLY A 299 0.62 0.93 -14.56
C GLY A 299 0.03 -0.40 -15.09
N LEU A 300 -0.31 -1.36 -14.21
CA LEU A 300 -0.91 -2.66 -14.59
C LEU A 300 -2.35 -2.53 -15.15
N ASP A 301 -3.11 -1.53 -14.70
CA ASP A 301 -4.47 -1.23 -15.21
C ASP A 301 -4.50 -0.94 -16.74
N MET A 302 -3.31 -0.72 -17.32
CA MET A 302 -3.11 -0.44 -18.74
C MET A 302 -3.39 -1.62 -19.64
N GLU A 303 -2.97 -2.84 -19.26
CA GLU A 303 -3.08 -3.99 -20.17
C GLU A 303 -4.54 -4.38 -20.37
N ALA A 304 -5.34 -4.33 -19.31
CA ALA A 304 -6.79 -4.53 -19.37
C ALA A 304 -7.52 -3.43 -20.14
N LEU A 305 -7.19 -2.16 -19.92
CA LEU A 305 -7.81 -1.05 -20.65
C LEU A 305 -7.39 -1.00 -22.13
N GLN A 306 -6.10 -1.23 -22.43
CA GLN A 306 -5.59 -1.31 -23.79
C GLN A 306 -6.21 -2.49 -24.55
N TRP A 307 -6.40 -3.62 -23.88
CA TRP A 307 -7.12 -4.75 -24.46
C TRP A 307 -8.59 -4.42 -24.72
N LEU A 308 -9.31 -3.83 -23.77
CA LEU A 308 -10.71 -3.43 -23.95
C LEU A 308 -10.88 -2.46 -25.13
N VAL A 309 -9.96 -1.49 -25.27
CA VAL A 309 -9.93 -0.56 -26.43
C VAL A 309 -9.66 -1.34 -27.73
N THR A 310 -8.70 -2.27 -27.72
CA THR A 310 -8.30 -3.04 -28.91
C THR A 310 -9.39 -4.01 -29.37
N VAL A 311 -10.06 -4.72 -28.46
CA VAL A 311 -11.17 -5.65 -28.76
C VAL A 311 -12.36 -4.92 -29.35
N ARG A 312 -12.72 -3.75 -28.79
CA ARG A 312 -13.84 -2.96 -29.29
C ARG A 312 -13.57 -2.39 -30.69
N GLN A 313 -12.33 -2.02 -30.99
CA GLN A 313 -11.91 -1.62 -32.35
C GLN A 313 -11.99 -2.77 -33.37
N ARG A 314 -11.71 -4.01 -32.94
CA ARG A 314 -11.68 -5.19 -33.82
C ARG A 314 -13.02 -5.89 -33.99
N GLY A 315 -14.06 -5.47 -33.26
CA GLY A 315 -15.42 -6.02 -33.39
C GLY A 315 -15.62 -7.44 -32.84
N GLY A 316 -14.75 -7.92 -31.94
CA GLY A 316 -14.86 -9.28 -31.41
C GLY A 316 -13.74 -9.69 -30.45
N ILE A 317 -14.03 -10.68 -29.61
CA ILE A 317 -13.25 -11.13 -28.45
C ILE A 317 -12.24 -12.20 -28.88
N GLU A 318 -10.96 -11.87 -28.88
CA GLU A 318 -9.94 -12.86 -28.50
C GLU A 318 -9.48 -12.50 -27.08
N GLU A 319 -9.72 -13.41 -26.13
CA GLU A 319 -9.26 -13.27 -24.76
C GLU A 319 -7.72 -13.31 -24.73
N PRO A 320 -7.05 -12.40 -24.00
CA PRO A 320 -5.61 -12.40 -23.88
C PRO A 320 -5.11 -13.59 -23.06
N GLU A 321 -3.94 -14.11 -23.42
CA GLU A 321 -3.28 -15.18 -22.68
C GLU A 321 -2.83 -14.79 -21.25
N TRP A 322 -2.77 -13.48 -20.94
CA TRP A 322 -2.38 -12.97 -19.62
C TRP A 322 -3.56 -12.82 -18.64
N LEU A 323 -4.80 -13.01 -19.09
CA LEU A 323 -5.97 -13.07 -18.22
C LEU A 323 -5.98 -14.42 -17.48
N PRO A 324 -6.00 -14.46 -16.12
CA PRO A 324 -6.07 -15.71 -15.39
C PRO A 324 -7.32 -16.48 -15.81
N ARG A 325 -7.13 -17.69 -16.37
CA ARG A 325 -8.23 -18.60 -16.66
C ARG A 325 -8.68 -19.21 -15.33
N PHE A 326 -9.90 -18.89 -14.89
CA PHE A 326 -10.52 -19.48 -13.71
C PHE A 326 -11.14 -20.84 -14.03
#